data_AF-A0A953TRC0-F1
#
_entry.id   AF-A0A953TRC0-F1
#
_cell.length_a   1.000
_cell.length_b   1.000
_cell.length_c   1.000
_cell.angle_alpha   90.00
_cell.angle_beta   90.00
_cell.angle_gamma   90.00
#
_symmetry.space_group_name_H-M   'P 1'
#
loop_
_entity.id
_entity.type
_entity.pdbx_description
1 polymer ?
#
loop_
_entity_poly.entity_id
_entity_poly.type
_entity_poly.pdbx_seq_one_letter_code
_entity_poly.pdbx_strand_id
1 'polypeptide(L)'
;MRIASIVTLLAVAVVAAQDQPRPTFRTEANYVRVDVYPTKDGVPVTDLTQDDFEVLEDRVPQKIEQFERVLVRGNLAQEMRREPNTVAQSRAELADPRARVFVIFLDTGHVDVGGSHRIRQPLIDTLNRIVGENDLVGVMTPEMSALDVTFARRSTTIEGFLTRNWPWGDLDRLFPVDPVEQDYEICYGPAQTSPLTAEMIARRREKLTLDALEDLVVYLRGAREERKAIITITDGWLLYGPSRALADAKPPTPPPIGINPGTGKPQIGDRNNPATLPQSNCDRDRLNLAQLDDVQQYRQLLDEANRANASFYPVDPRGLPVFDSPINAPLPLDVDVAVLRQRVTTLRTLAEYTDGLAMVNSNDLAGGLRRIVDDLSSYYLMGFYSTGKLDGKFHSITVRVKRPGIQVRARRGYLAATPGAATAAAATRAAAAMPAKANAEAVAVESAVAPLAGYMREEPLRVQAAAGWKSGAAPSAALWVEGELGGDATLIARWREGADATVTITDTAGNMLATARVAIAQGSRSFRVALSPSPALTSGEYVVRAGARSGDTATSVP
;
A
#
# COMPACT_ATOMS: atom_id res chain seq x y z
N MET A 1 -3.98 -19.71 -103.63
CA MET A 1 -4.61 -20.13 -102.35
C MET A 1 -3.50 -20.44 -101.36
N ARG A 2 -3.23 -19.52 -100.42
CA ARG A 2 -2.29 -19.72 -99.32
C ARG A 2 -2.93 -19.15 -98.05
N ILE A 3 -2.96 -19.98 -97.03
CA ILE A 3 -3.64 -19.83 -95.74
C ILE A 3 -2.89 -18.78 -94.90
N ALA A 4 -3.63 -17.83 -94.32
CA ALA A 4 -3.13 -16.87 -93.36
C ALA A 4 -3.20 -17.48 -91.94
N SER A 5 -2.07 -17.55 -91.25
CA SER A 5 -1.98 -17.88 -89.83
C SER A 5 -1.70 -16.60 -89.03
N ILE A 6 -2.62 -16.30 -88.11
CA ILE A 6 -2.55 -15.21 -87.13
C ILE A 6 -1.67 -15.68 -85.96
N VAL A 7 -0.65 -14.90 -85.59
CA VAL A 7 0.08 -15.04 -84.33
C VAL A 7 -0.11 -13.75 -83.55
N THR A 8 -0.86 -13.85 -82.45
CA THR A 8 -1.13 -12.77 -81.50
C THR A 8 -0.02 -12.74 -80.46
N LEU A 9 0.80 -11.68 -80.43
CA LEU A 9 1.74 -11.41 -79.34
C LEU A 9 1.01 -10.63 -78.23
N LEU A 10 0.86 -11.23 -77.05
CA LEU A 10 0.43 -10.55 -75.82
C LEU A 10 1.60 -9.71 -75.28
N ALA A 11 1.44 -8.39 -75.25
CA ALA A 11 2.32 -7.50 -74.50
C ALA A 11 1.91 -7.50 -73.02
N VAL A 12 2.80 -7.97 -72.14
CA VAL A 12 2.63 -7.87 -70.68
C VAL A 12 3.04 -6.45 -70.27
N ALA A 13 2.09 -5.65 -69.81
CA ALA A 13 2.38 -4.37 -69.17
C ALA A 13 2.93 -4.62 -67.76
N VAL A 14 4.17 -4.20 -67.51
CA VAL A 14 4.75 -4.15 -66.16
C VAL A 14 4.11 -2.98 -65.42
N VAL A 15 3.23 -3.28 -64.46
CA VAL A 15 2.74 -2.29 -63.50
C VAL A 15 3.84 -2.07 -62.46
N ALA A 16 4.42 -0.88 -62.43
CA ALA A 16 5.31 -0.46 -61.36
C ALA A 16 4.52 -0.41 -60.05
N ALA A 17 4.86 -1.28 -59.10
CA ALA A 17 4.33 -1.23 -57.74
C ALA A 17 4.82 0.08 -57.10
N GLN A 18 3.88 0.97 -56.78
CA GLN A 18 4.16 2.13 -55.95
C GLN A 18 4.56 1.63 -54.55
N ASP A 19 5.74 2.03 -54.09
CA ASP A 19 6.19 1.90 -52.70
C ASP A 19 5.19 2.64 -51.81
N GLN A 20 4.18 1.91 -51.31
CA GLN A 20 3.39 2.41 -50.18
C GLN A 20 4.32 2.45 -48.97
N PRO A 21 4.45 3.58 -48.26
CA PRO A 21 5.26 3.65 -47.06
C PRO A 21 4.74 2.58 -46.09
N ARG A 22 5.61 1.61 -45.75
CA ARG A 22 5.30 0.56 -44.79
C ARG A 22 4.71 1.22 -43.54
N PRO A 23 3.48 0.87 -43.12
CA PRO A 23 2.94 1.39 -41.88
C PRO A 23 3.91 1.00 -40.77
N THR A 24 4.61 1.98 -40.22
CA THR A 24 5.43 1.79 -39.04
C THR A 24 4.46 1.56 -37.90
N PHE A 25 4.27 0.29 -37.52
CA PHE A 25 3.59 -0.04 -36.29
C PHE A 25 4.45 0.50 -35.15
N ARG A 26 4.11 1.72 -34.69
CA ARG A 26 4.65 2.28 -33.46
C ARG A 26 4.06 1.45 -32.32
N THR A 27 4.88 0.59 -31.74
CA THR A 27 4.49 -0.16 -30.54
C THR A 27 4.20 0.82 -29.42
N GLU A 28 3.20 0.54 -28.57
CA GLU A 28 2.93 1.32 -27.34
C GLU A 28 4.16 1.41 -26.41
N ALA A 29 5.17 0.56 -26.63
CA ALA A 29 6.44 0.57 -25.89
C ALA A 29 7.22 1.90 -25.99
N ASN A 30 6.96 2.71 -27.03
CA ASN A 30 7.59 4.02 -27.19
C ASN A 30 6.67 5.17 -26.74
N TYR A 31 5.49 4.89 -26.18
CA TYR A 31 4.59 5.94 -25.73
C TYR A 31 4.94 6.39 -24.32
N VAL A 32 5.22 7.68 -24.15
CA VAL A 32 5.63 8.28 -22.89
C VAL A 32 4.53 9.20 -22.40
N ARG A 33 4.06 8.98 -21.17
CA ARG A 33 3.13 9.85 -20.44
C ARG A 33 3.90 10.71 -19.45
N VAL A 34 3.54 11.99 -19.40
CA VAL A 34 4.15 13.02 -18.56
C VAL A 34 3.06 13.84 -17.90
N ASP A 35 3.05 13.83 -16.57
CA ASP A 35 2.19 14.72 -15.79
C ASP A 35 2.92 16.05 -15.55
N VAL A 36 2.19 17.15 -15.69
CA VAL A 36 2.75 18.50 -15.67
C VAL A 36 1.95 19.40 -14.75
N TYR A 37 2.69 20.06 -13.85
CA TYR A 37 2.19 20.88 -12.75
C TYR A 37 2.68 22.33 -12.95
N PRO A 38 1.99 23.12 -13.77
CA PRO A 38 2.32 24.52 -13.97
C PRO A 38 1.77 25.35 -12.80
N THR A 39 2.64 26.12 -12.16
CA THR A 39 2.28 27.01 -11.06
C THR A 39 2.76 28.42 -11.32
N LYS A 40 2.03 29.40 -10.82
CA LYS A 40 2.43 30.80 -10.76
C LYS A 40 2.30 31.26 -9.33
N ASP A 41 3.41 31.67 -8.72
CA ASP A 41 3.48 32.07 -7.31
C ASP A 41 2.91 31.00 -6.35
N GLY A 42 3.10 29.72 -6.69
CA GLY A 42 2.61 28.58 -5.93
C GLY A 42 1.14 28.19 -6.19
N VAL A 43 0.42 28.92 -7.04
CA VAL A 43 -0.97 28.62 -7.42
C VAL A 43 -1.01 27.84 -8.73
N PRO A 44 -1.74 26.71 -8.83
CA PRO A 44 -1.90 25.97 -10.09
C PRO A 44 -2.51 26.82 -11.21
N VAL A 45 -1.94 26.75 -12.41
CA VAL A 45 -2.43 27.45 -13.60
C VAL A 45 -3.30 26.51 -14.43
N THR A 46 -4.61 26.75 -14.49
CA THR A 46 -5.60 25.79 -15.01
C THR A 46 -6.13 26.10 -16.42
N ASP A 47 -5.64 27.15 -17.05
CA ASP A 47 -6.12 27.69 -18.33
C ASP A 47 -5.10 27.53 -19.48
N LEU A 48 -4.09 26.67 -19.33
CA LEU A 48 -3.12 26.38 -20.39
C LEU A 48 -3.70 25.41 -21.43
N THR A 49 -3.29 25.62 -22.67
CA THR A 49 -3.61 24.79 -23.82
C THR A 49 -2.39 23.98 -24.24
N GLN A 50 -2.58 22.96 -25.07
CA GLN A 50 -1.48 22.15 -25.61
C GLN A 50 -0.39 23.02 -26.27
N ASP A 51 -0.77 24.06 -26.98
CA ASP A 51 0.16 24.95 -27.70
C ASP A 51 1.01 25.82 -26.77
N ASP A 52 0.64 25.96 -25.49
CA ASP A 52 1.42 26.67 -24.49
C ASP A 52 2.64 25.86 -24.04
N PHE A 53 2.70 24.55 -24.33
CA PHE A 53 3.77 23.66 -23.88
C PHE A 53 4.82 23.38 -24.96
N GLU A 54 6.05 23.18 -24.51
CA GLU A 54 7.14 22.60 -25.28
C GLU A 54 7.68 21.40 -24.49
N VAL A 55 7.72 20.22 -25.11
CA VAL A 55 8.27 18.99 -24.53
C VAL A 55 9.50 18.58 -25.30
N LEU A 56 10.60 18.36 -24.59
CA LEU A 56 11.87 17.90 -25.15
C LEU A 56 12.23 16.54 -24.53
N GLU A 57 12.64 15.60 -25.38
CA GLU A 57 13.30 14.35 -24.98
C GLU A 57 14.77 14.45 -25.39
N ASP A 58 15.71 14.38 -24.45
CA ASP A 58 17.15 14.54 -24.69
C ASP A 58 17.50 15.79 -25.52
N ARG A 59 16.81 16.89 -25.21
CA ARG A 59 16.89 18.19 -25.90
C ARG A 59 16.31 18.19 -27.33
N VAL A 60 15.68 17.11 -27.76
CA VAL A 60 14.97 16.99 -29.04
C VAL A 60 13.48 17.26 -28.85
N PRO A 61 12.88 18.22 -29.55
CA PRO A 61 11.45 18.50 -29.46
C PRO A 61 10.58 17.30 -29.83
N GLN A 62 9.58 17.04 -29.00
CA GLN A 62 8.60 15.98 -29.20
C GLN A 62 7.21 16.56 -29.47
N LYS A 63 6.49 15.93 -30.39
CA LYS A 63 5.10 16.29 -30.67
C LYS A 63 4.21 15.69 -29.58
N ILE A 64 3.46 16.56 -28.90
CA ILE A 64 2.42 16.14 -27.97
C ILE A 64 1.27 15.55 -28.81
N GLU A 65 0.95 14.27 -28.60
CA GLU A 65 -0.13 13.55 -29.30
C GLU A 65 -1.38 13.43 -28.43
N GLN A 66 -1.22 13.38 -27.10
CA GLN A 66 -2.32 13.43 -26.14
C GLN A 66 -2.13 14.60 -25.19
N PHE A 67 -3.21 15.34 -24.95
CA PHE A 67 -3.26 16.43 -23.99
C PHE A 67 -4.59 16.37 -23.24
N GLU A 68 -4.53 16.27 -21.93
CA GLU A 68 -5.70 16.26 -21.07
C GLU A 68 -5.44 17.12 -19.83
N ARG A 69 -6.45 17.90 -19.41
CA ARG A 69 -6.41 18.62 -18.14
C ARG A 69 -7.22 17.84 -17.12
N VAL A 70 -6.56 17.42 -16.05
CA VAL A 70 -7.18 16.73 -14.92
C VAL A 70 -7.50 17.76 -13.84
N LEU A 71 -8.78 17.89 -13.47
CA LEU A 71 -9.27 18.73 -12.37
C LEU A 71 -10.06 17.86 -11.40
N VAL A 72 -9.64 17.83 -10.14
CA VAL A 72 -10.25 17.00 -9.10
C VAL A 72 -10.91 17.86 -8.03
N ARG A 73 -12.11 17.45 -7.60
CA ARG A 73 -12.90 18.11 -6.56
C ARG A 73 -12.98 17.21 -5.33
N GLY A 74 -12.15 17.47 -4.31
CA GLY A 74 -12.04 16.65 -3.09
C GLY A 74 -13.12 16.90 -2.02
N ASN A 75 -13.89 17.98 -2.12
CA ASN A 75 -14.75 18.45 -1.02
C ASN A 75 -16.21 17.96 -1.14
N LEU A 76 -16.41 16.63 -1.21
CA LEU A 76 -17.74 15.99 -1.26
C LEU A 76 -18.18 15.46 0.11
N ALA A 77 -19.50 15.34 0.31
CA ALA A 77 -20.11 14.87 1.56
C ALA A 77 -19.72 13.43 1.90
N GLN A 78 -19.38 13.17 3.17
CA GLN A 78 -18.85 11.88 3.63
C GLN A 78 -19.83 10.70 3.46
N GLU A 79 -21.13 10.95 3.44
CA GLU A 79 -22.18 9.94 3.33
C GLU A 79 -22.21 9.22 1.97
N MET A 80 -21.59 9.81 0.95
CA MET A 80 -21.50 9.22 -0.40
C MET A 80 -20.36 8.18 -0.51
N ARG A 81 -19.44 8.12 0.46
CA ARG A 81 -18.27 7.23 0.45
C ARG A 81 -18.60 5.89 1.15
N ARG A 82 -18.73 4.79 0.39
CA ARG A 82 -18.92 3.43 0.95
C ARG A 82 -17.58 2.70 1.07
N GLU A 83 -17.30 2.12 2.23
CA GLU A 83 -16.08 1.33 2.42
C GLU A 83 -16.12 0.00 1.68
N PRO A 84 -14.96 -0.50 1.21
CA PRO A 84 -14.84 -1.90 0.87
C PRO A 84 -15.07 -2.74 2.14
N ASN A 85 -15.98 -3.71 2.05
CA ASN A 85 -16.31 -4.56 3.20
C ASN A 85 -15.38 -5.79 3.32
N THR A 86 -14.54 -6.03 2.30
CA THR A 86 -13.59 -7.15 2.23
C THR A 86 -12.26 -6.72 1.60
N VAL A 87 -11.19 -7.49 1.86
CA VAL A 87 -9.88 -7.29 1.21
C VAL A 87 -9.98 -7.47 -0.31
N ALA A 88 -10.80 -8.43 -0.77
CA ALA A 88 -11.04 -8.66 -2.19
C ALA A 88 -11.68 -7.42 -2.86
N GLN A 89 -12.70 -6.84 -2.21
CA GLN A 89 -13.33 -5.62 -2.69
C GLN A 89 -12.33 -4.45 -2.67
N SER A 90 -11.53 -4.29 -1.62
CA SER A 90 -10.48 -3.28 -1.53
C SER A 90 -9.48 -3.40 -2.70
N ARG A 91 -9.05 -4.62 -3.03
CA ARG A 91 -8.14 -4.89 -4.16
C ARG A 91 -8.79 -4.67 -5.54
N ALA A 92 -10.03 -5.08 -5.71
CA ALA A 92 -10.77 -4.84 -6.95
C ALA A 92 -10.97 -3.34 -7.21
N GLU A 93 -11.24 -2.58 -6.15
CA GLU A 93 -11.36 -1.13 -6.20
C GLU A 93 -10.01 -0.44 -6.42
N LEU A 94 -8.92 -0.97 -5.85
CA LEU A 94 -7.56 -0.49 -6.11
C LEU A 94 -7.20 -0.59 -7.60
N ALA A 95 -7.63 -1.67 -8.26
CA ALA A 95 -7.43 -1.88 -9.70
C ALA A 95 -8.32 -0.99 -10.59
N ASP A 96 -9.31 -0.26 -10.04
CA ASP A 96 -10.14 0.64 -10.83
C ASP A 96 -9.34 1.86 -11.30
N PRO A 97 -9.18 2.07 -12.62
CA PRO A 97 -8.42 3.20 -13.17
C PRO A 97 -9.01 4.57 -12.82
N ARG A 98 -10.28 4.64 -12.40
CA ARG A 98 -10.96 5.90 -12.04
C ARG A 98 -10.72 6.34 -10.60
N ALA A 99 -10.37 5.43 -9.71
CA ALA A 99 -10.07 5.77 -8.32
C ALA A 99 -8.69 6.46 -8.26
N ARG A 100 -8.49 7.47 -7.41
CA ARG A 100 -7.11 7.88 -7.06
C ARG A 100 -6.65 7.09 -5.85
N VAL A 101 -5.36 6.84 -5.75
CA VAL A 101 -4.79 6.04 -4.68
C VAL A 101 -3.77 6.87 -3.92
N PHE A 102 -4.00 6.99 -2.63
CA PHE A 102 -3.11 7.60 -1.65
C PHE A 102 -2.58 6.52 -0.72
N VAL A 103 -1.29 6.58 -0.40
CA VAL A 103 -0.72 5.77 0.68
C VAL A 103 -0.05 6.71 1.66
N ILE A 104 -0.41 6.60 2.93
CA ILE A 104 0.26 7.30 4.02
C ILE A 104 1.32 6.35 4.55
N PHE A 105 2.58 6.67 4.32
CA PHE A 105 3.69 5.92 4.87
C PHE A 105 4.18 6.62 6.15
N LEU A 106 4.07 5.94 7.29
CA LEU A 106 4.47 6.46 8.60
C LEU A 106 5.80 5.83 8.99
N ASP A 107 6.89 6.60 8.91
CA ASP A 107 8.25 6.11 9.15
C ASP A 107 8.56 6.04 10.66
N THR A 108 8.14 4.95 11.29
CA THR A 108 8.29 4.67 12.73
C THR A 108 9.72 4.88 13.20
N GLY A 109 10.71 4.38 12.46
CA GLY A 109 12.12 4.40 12.86
C GLY A 109 12.80 5.77 12.80
N HIS A 110 12.27 6.71 12.01
CA HIS A 110 12.89 8.02 11.78
C HIS A 110 12.04 9.20 12.24
N VAL A 111 10.92 8.97 12.91
CA VAL A 111 10.10 10.06 13.47
C VAL A 111 10.02 9.91 14.97
N ASP A 112 10.20 11.03 15.68
CA ASP A 112 10.02 11.08 17.12
C ASP A 112 8.54 11.14 17.51
N VAL A 113 8.23 10.81 18.77
CA VAL A 113 6.87 10.94 19.31
C VAL A 113 6.38 12.40 19.19
N GLY A 114 7.28 13.38 19.30
CA GLY A 114 6.95 14.79 19.09
C GLY A 114 6.49 15.09 17.66
N GLY A 115 7.18 14.57 16.66
CA GLY A 115 6.88 14.73 15.23
C GLY A 115 5.56 14.08 14.86
N SER A 116 5.34 12.85 15.31
CA SER A 116 4.06 12.16 15.13
C SER A 116 2.87 12.92 15.75
N HIS A 117 3.07 13.55 16.92
CA HIS A 117 2.06 14.46 17.50
C HIS A 117 1.83 15.72 16.63
N ARG A 118 2.91 16.39 16.21
CA ARG A 118 2.85 17.64 15.43
C ARG A 118 2.12 17.46 14.09
N ILE A 119 2.35 16.35 13.40
CA ILE A 119 1.80 16.09 12.07
C ILE A 119 0.37 15.53 12.08
N ARG A 120 -0.07 14.94 13.20
CA ARG A 120 -1.38 14.27 13.33
C ARG A 120 -2.55 15.10 12.80
N GLN A 121 -2.76 16.29 13.36
CA GLN A 121 -3.91 17.13 12.99
C GLN A 121 -3.78 17.69 11.56
N PRO A 122 -2.63 18.28 11.15
CA PRO A 122 -2.44 18.73 9.78
C PRO A 122 -2.69 17.62 8.73
N LEU A 123 -2.27 16.38 9.02
CA LEU A 123 -2.49 15.24 8.12
C LEU A 123 -3.98 14.89 8.01
N ILE A 124 -4.70 14.81 9.13
CA ILE A 124 -6.17 14.58 9.15
C ILE A 124 -6.90 15.67 8.33
N ASP A 125 -6.58 16.94 8.58
CA ASP A 125 -7.21 18.07 7.88
C ASP A 125 -6.94 18.02 6.38
N THR A 126 -5.77 17.54 5.99
CA THR A 126 -5.37 17.38 4.59
C THR A 126 -6.14 16.26 3.91
N LEU A 127 -6.24 15.09 4.54
CA LEU A 127 -7.02 13.97 4.01
C LEU A 127 -8.48 14.37 3.81
N ASN A 128 -9.06 15.09 4.76
CA ASN A 128 -10.43 15.60 4.66
C ASN A 128 -10.64 16.57 3.49
N ARG A 129 -9.58 17.20 2.97
CA ARG A 129 -9.64 18.12 1.83
C ARG A 129 -9.35 17.45 0.48
N ILE A 130 -8.41 16.51 0.43
CA ILE A 130 -7.97 15.89 -0.82
C ILE A 130 -8.82 14.70 -1.23
N VAL A 131 -9.29 13.92 -0.27
CA VAL A 131 -9.91 12.62 -0.54
C VAL A 131 -11.35 12.86 -1.02
N GLY A 132 -11.55 12.68 -2.32
CA GLY A 132 -12.83 12.72 -3.01
C GLY A 132 -13.70 11.48 -2.74
N GLU A 133 -14.78 11.34 -3.49
CA GLU A 133 -15.74 10.23 -3.31
C GLU A 133 -15.16 8.86 -3.68
N ASN A 134 -14.34 8.83 -4.75
CA ASN A 134 -13.82 7.60 -5.34
C ASN A 134 -12.37 7.31 -4.97
N ASP A 135 -11.79 8.09 -4.07
CA ASP A 135 -10.39 7.96 -3.71
C ASP A 135 -10.19 6.86 -2.66
N LEU A 136 -9.05 6.18 -2.78
CA LEU A 136 -8.61 5.13 -1.88
C LEU A 136 -7.41 5.62 -1.09
N VAL A 137 -7.39 5.31 0.19
CA VAL A 137 -6.29 5.64 1.08
C VAL A 137 -5.86 4.39 1.83
N GLY A 138 -4.57 4.07 1.77
CA GLY A 138 -3.93 3.07 2.61
C GLY A 138 -3.00 3.70 3.63
N VAL A 139 -2.72 3.01 4.73
CA VAL A 139 -1.69 3.38 5.70
C VAL A 139 -0.69 2.23 5.81
N MET A 140 0.60 2.55 5.81
CA MET A 140 1.68 1.57 5.91
C MET A 140 2.77 2.09 6.85
N THR A 141 3.40 1.18 7.60
CA THR A 141 4.63 1.42 8.37
C THR A 141 5.74 0.49 7.86
N PRO A 142 7.03 0.76 8.15
CA PRO A 142 8.15 -0.08 7.72
C PRO A 142 8.05 -1.56 8.12
N GLU A 143 7.31 -1.90 9.19
CA GLU A 143 7.18 -3.27 9.69
C GLU A 143 6.09 -4.07 8.95
N MET A 144 5.26 -3.42 8.14
CA MET A 144 4.19 -4.06 7.39
C MET A 144 4.68 -4.57 6.03
N SER A 145 4.13 -5.68 5.55
CA SER A 145 4.24 -6.00 4.11
C SER A 145 3.28 -5.12 3.31
N ALA A 146 3.65 -4.78 2.08
CA ALA A 146 2.76 -4.07 1.16
C ALA A 146 1.44 -4.83 0.90
N LEU A 147 1.45 -6.17 1.04
CA LEU A 147 0.27 -7.02 0.89
C LEU A 147 -0.77 -6.87 2.02
N ASP A 148 -0.33 -6.39 3.19
CA ASP A 148 -1.16 -6.18 4.37
C ASP A 148 -1.86 -4.81 4.35
N VAL A 149 -1.48 -3.93 3.42
CA VAL A 149 -2.10 -2.62 3.26
C VAL A 149 -3.54 -2.79 2.80
N THR A 150 -4.47 -2.33 3.64
CA THR A 150 -5.88 -2.25 3.30
C THR A 150 -6.20 -0.85 2.80
N PHE A 151 -6.81 -0.76 1.61
CA PHE A 151 -7.27 0.50 1.04
C PHE A 151 -8.72 0.76 1.42
N ALA A 152 -8.98 1.93 1.96
CA ALA A 152 -10.29 2.39 2.41
C ALA A 152 -10.72 3.65 1.65
N ARG A 153 -12.03 3.88 1.52
CA ARG A 153 -12.61 5.08 0.89
C ARG A 153 -12.95 6.19 1.88
N ARG A 154 -13.25 5.90 3.15
CA ARG A 154 -13.67 6.95 4.12
C ARG A 154 -12.48 7.43 4.92
N SER A 155 -12.30 8.75 4.93
CA SER A 155 -11.34 9.41 5.79
C SER A 155 -11.61 9.18 7.28
N THR A 156 -12.84 8.84 7.72
CA THR A 156 -13.17 8.65 9.15
C THR A 156 -12.46 7.46 9.80
N THR A 157 -12.23 6.37 9.06
CA THR A 157 -11.53 5.19 9.59
C THR A 157 -10.07 5.54 9.86
N ILE A 158 -9.47 6.28 8.91
CA ILE A 158 -8.08 6.72 8.95
C ILE A 158 -7.91 7.87 9.95
N GLU A 159 -8.84 8.80 10.02
CA GLU A 159 -8.90 9.85 11.04
C GLU A 159 -9.00 9.22 12.43
N GLY A 160 -9.87 8.23 12.62
CA GLY A 160 -9.97 7.48 13.88
C GLY A 160 -8.66 6.75 14.21
N PHE A 161 -8.02 6.13 13.22
CA PHE A 161 -6.71 5.49 13.38
C PHE A 161 -5.64 6.51 13.77
N LEU A 162 -5.46 7.60 13.02
CA LEU A 162 -4.47 8.65 13.28
C LEU A 162 -4.74 9.38 14.60
N THR A 163 -6.00 9.49 15.02
CA THR A 163 -6.37 10.10 16.31
C THR A 163 -6.01 9.20 17.48
N ARG A 164 -6.28 7.89 17.39
CA ARG A 164 -6.04 6.92 18.48
C ARG A 164 -4.59 6.42 18.54
N ASN A 165 -3.97 6.24 17.38
CA ASN A 165 -2.64 5.63 17.22
C ASN A 165 -1.58 6.66 16.80
N TRP A 166 -1.74 7.91 17.25
CA TRP A 166 -0.79 8.97 16.92
C TRP A 166 0.65 8.78 17.44
N PRO A 167 0.95 8.09 18.57
CA PRO A 167 2.31 7.98 19.07
C PRO A 167 3.09 6.83 18.41
N TRP A 168 3.12 6.84 17.07
CA TRP A 168 3.75 5.80 16.24
C TRP A 168 5.26 6.01 16.03
N GLY A 169 5.79 7.19 16.35
CA GLY A 169 7.21 7.49 16.19
C GLY A 169 8.08 6.83 17.27
N ASP A 170 9.16 6.18 16.84
CA ASP A 170 10.04 5.35 17.65
C ASP A 170 11.50 5.86 17.71
N LEU A 171 11.81 7.01 17.07
CA LEU A 171 13.17 7.55 16.99
C LEU A 171 13.81 7.75 18.38
N ASP A 172 13.13 8.48 19.27
CA ASP A 172 13.65 8.86 20.59
C ASP A 172 13.13 7.96 21.73
N ARG A 173 12.65 6.75 21.44
CA ARG A 173 12.25 5.82 22.49
C ARG A 173 13.47 5.36 23.28
N LEU A 174 13.41 5.52 24.60
CA LEU A 174 14.49 5.12 25.51
C LEU A 174 14.78 3.61 25.48
N PHE A 175 13.75 2.80 25.23
CA PHE A 175 13.86 1.36 25.12
C PHE A 175 13.33 0.94 23.75
N PRO A 176 14.14 0.27 22.91
CA PRO A 176 13.70 -0.25 21.63
C PRO A 176 12.51 -1.19 21.80
N VAL A 177 11.52 -1.11 20.92
CA VAL A 177 10.39 -2.05 20.89
C VAL A 177 10.67 -3.24 19.96
N ASP A 178 11.56 -3.08 18.97
CA ASP A 178 12.02 -4.17 18.10
C ASP A 178 12.91 -5.14 18.92
N PRO A 179 12.55 -6.44 19.01
CA PRO A 179 13.35 -7.45 19.71
C PRO A 179 14.79 -7.57 19.18
N VAL A 180 15.04 -7.31 17.90
CA VAL A 180 16.39 -7.35 17.31
C VAL A 180 17.22 -6.15 17.76
N GLU A 181 16.61 -4.97 17.91
CA GLU A 181 17.30 -3.81 18.48
C GLU A 181 17.62 -4.04 19.96
N GLN A 182 16.72 -4.69 20.71
CA GLN A 182 16.99 -5.12 22.10
C GLN A 182 18.15 -6.12 22.17
N ASP A 183 18.21 -7.09 21.24
CA ASP A 183 19.33 -8.02 21.15
C ASP A 183 20.66 -7.28 20.92
N TYR A 184 20.69 -6.23 20.10
CA TYR A 184 21.89 -5.41 19.90
C TYR A 184 22.32 -4.71 21.19
N GLU A 185 21.38 -4.16 21.96
CA GLU A 185 21.69 -3.53 23.25
C GLU A 185 22.24 -4.54 24.27
N ILE A 186 21.74 -5.78 24.23
CA ILE A 186 22.26 -6.86 25.09
C ILE A 186 23.67 -7.28 24.65
N CYS A 187 23.92 -7.40 23.35
CA CYS A 187 25.20 -7.82 22.78
C CYS A 187 26.32 -6.76 22.90
N TYR A 188 25.99 -5.48 22.68
CA TYR A 188 26.96 -4.41 22.51
C TYR A 188 26.79 -3.23 23.47
N GLY A 189 25.84 -3.31 24.40
CA GLY A 189 25.49 -2.27 25.36
C GLY A 189 24.44 -1.28 24.82
N PRO A 190 23.80 -0.48 25.70
CA PRO A 190 22.70 0.41 25.35
C PRO A 190 23.09 1.45 24.29
N ALA A 191 22.18 1.77 23.37
CA ALA A 191 22.44 2.68 22.26
C ALA A 191 22.86 4.09 22.72
N GLN A 192 22.41 4.54 23.89
CA GLN A 192 22.76 5.86 24.43
C GLN A 192 24.24 5.96 24.85
N THR A 193 24.92 4.83 25.04
CA THR A 193 26.31 4.77 25.53
C THR A 193 27.24 4.00 24.59
N SER A 194 26.69 3.27 23.62
CA SER A 194 27.45 2.47 22.65
C SER A 194 27.25 3.03 21.24
N PRO A 195 28.23 3.76 20.68
CA PRO A 195 28.18 4.25 19.29
C PRO A 195 28.00 3.11 18.27
N LEU A 196 28.54 1.92 18.58
CA LEU A 196 28.37 0.72 17.77
C LEU A 196 26.89 0.32 17.69
N THR A 197 26.22 0.20 18.84
CA THR A 197 24.80 -0.16 18.90
C THR A 197 23.93 0.89 18.22
N ALA A 198 24.20 2.18 18.47
CA ALA A 198 23.48 3.28 17.86
C ALA A 198 23.59 3.27 16.33
N GLU A 199 24.79 3.05 15.77
CA GLU A 199 24.98 2.94 14.32
C GLU A 199 24.26 1.71 13.75
N MET A 200 24.30 0.56 14.43
CA MET A 200 23.58 -0.65 14.00
C MET A 200 22.07 -0.44 13.95
N ILE A 201 21.49 0.18 14.98
CA ILE A 201 20.05 0.49 15.03
C ILE A 201 19.68 1.47 13.91
N ALA A 202 20.45 2.55 13.73
CA ALA A 202 20.17 3.54 12.69
C ALA A 202 20.20 2.94 11.28
N ARG A 203 21.22 2.13 10.97
CA ARG A 203 21.33 1.40 9.69
C ARG A 203 20.17 0.41 9.47
N ARG A 204 19.78 -0.32 10.53
CA ARG A 204 18.68 -1.28 10.46
C ARG A 204 17.36 -0.57 10.16
N ARG A 205 17.05 0.53 10.85
CA ARG A 205 15.81 1.29 10.65
C ARG A 205 15.73 1.88 9.24
N GLU A 206 16.84 2.43 8.74
CA GLU A 206 16.93 2.94 7.37
C GLU A 206 16.69 1.82 6.35
N LYS A 207 17.35 0.67 6.53
CA LYS A 207 17.13 -0.51 5.70
C LYS A 207 15.66 -0.94 5.66
N LEU A 208 15.04 -1.14 6.83
CA LEU A 208 13.64 -1.58 6.91
C LEU A 208 12.71 -0.60 6.19
N THR A 209 12.99 0.69 6.31
CA THR A 209 12.21 1.74 5.65
C THR A 209 12.36 1.69 4.14
N LEU A 210 13.59 1.61 3.63
CA LEU A 210 13.83 1.55 2.18
C LEU A 210 13.30 0.26 1.56
N ASP A 211 13.48 -0.88 2.23
CA ASP A 211 12.90 -2.17 1.83
C ASP A 211 11.35 -2.07 1.74
N ALA A 212 10.71 -1.47 2.75
CA ALA A 212 9.25 -1.33 2.80
C ALA A 212 8.69 -0.38 1.73
N LEU A 213 9.39 0.73 1.46
CA LEU A 213 9.04 1.65 0.38
C LEU A 213 9.18 0.98 -1.00
N GLU A 214 10.22 0.17 -1.19
CA GLU A 214 10.41 -0.60 -2.42
C GLU A 214 9.31 -1.65 -2.60
N ASP A 215 8.99 -2.44 -1.56
CA ASP A 215 7.90 -3.43 -1.56
C ASP A 215 6.55 -2.76 -1.90
N LEU A 216 6.27 -1.61 -1.28
CA LEU A 216 5.06 -0.83 -1.55
C LEU A 216 4.96 -0.44 -3.02
N VAL A 217 6.04 0.10 -3.59
CA VAL A 217 6.06 0.54 -4.98
C VAL A 217 5.90 -0.64 -5.94
N VAL A 218 6.57 -1.76 -5.68
CA VAL A 218 6.45 -2.98 -6.48
C VAL A 218 5.03 -3.52 -6.45
N TYR A 219 4.41 -3.58 -5.26
CA TYR A 219 3.02 -3.97 -5.09
C TYR A 219 2.07 -3.05 -5.88
N LEU A 220 2.23 -1.74 -5.73
CA LEU A 220 1.43 -0.71 -6.38
C LEU A 220 1.55 -0.72 -7.92
N ARG A 221 2.73 -1.06 -8.44
CA ARG A 221 2.95 -1.29 -9.88
C ARG A 221 2.11 -2.45 -10.39
N GLY A 222 2.04 -3.54 -9.63
CA GLY A 222 1.24 -4.71 -9.99
C GLY A 222 -0.26 -4.48 -9.89
N ALA A 223 -0.69 -3.55 -9.03
CA ALA A 223 -2.10 -3.26 -8.81
C ALA A 223 -2.74 -2.46 -9.96
N ARG A 224 -2.04 -1.45 -10.51
CA ARG A 224 -2.58 -0.58 -11.58
C ARG A 224 -1.49 0.28 -12.26
N GLU A 225 -1.78 0.82 -13.44
CA GLU A 225 -0.86 1.69 -14.18
C GLU A 225 -0.99 3.20 -13.85
N GLU A 226 -2.15 3.65 -13.36
CA GLU A 226 -2.42 5.08 -13.12
C GLU A 226 -1.67 5.62 -11.90
N ARG A 227 -1.65 6.95 -11.77
CA ARG A 227 -0.86 7.63 -10.75
C ARG A 227 -1.30 7.27 -9.33
N LYS A 228 -0.30 7.03 -8.48
CA LYS A 228 -0.45 6.77 -7.05
C LYS A 228 0.39 7.76 -6.26
N ALA A 229 -0.16 8.33 -5.20
CA ALA A 229 0.53 9.32 -4.38
C ALA A 229 0.88 8.72 -3.01
N ILE A 230 2.16 8.73 -2.66
CA ILE A 230 2.66 8.21 -1.39
C ILE A 230 3.10 9.40 -0.54
N ILE A 231 2.35 9.68 0.53
CA ILE A 231 2.67 10.73 1.50
C ILE A 231 3.54 10.10 2.58
N THR A 232 4.84 10.39 2.55
CA THR A 232 5.83 9.77 3.44
C THR A 232 6.15 10.71 4.59
N ILE A 233 5.75 10.36 5.81
CA ILE A 233 6.05 11.15 7.00
C ILE A 233 7.35 10.63 7.61
N THR A 234 8.43 11.40 7.52
CA THR A 234 9.79 10.97 7.92
C THR A 234 10.70 12.19 8.15
N ASP A 235 11.67 12.07 9.05
CA ASP A 235 12.74 13.07 9.24
C ASP A 235 13.82 12.97 8.14
N GLY A 236 13.75 11.93 7.29
CA GLY A 236 14.64 11.66 6.17
C GLY A 236 15.79 10.72 6.51
N TRP A 237 16.56 10.36 5.49
CA TRP A 237 17.55 9.27 5.53
C TRP A 237 18.96 9.78 5.20
N LEU A 238 19.98 9.10 5.72
CA LEU A 238 21.39 9.42 5.47
C LEU A 238 21.95 8.70 4.25
N LEU A 239 21.37 7.54 3.91
CA LEU A 239 21.82 6.62 2.87
C LEU A 239 23.16 5.99 3.22
N TYR A 240 23.15 5.08 4.19
CA TYR A 240 24.34 4.40 4.66
C TYR A 240 25.02 3.56 3.56
N GLY A 241 26.34 3.79 3.39
CA GLY A 241 27.20 2.95 2.56
C GLY A 241 28.00 1.94 3.37
N PRO A 242 28.84 1.14 2.69
CA PRO A 242 29.63 0.11 3.37
C PRO A 242 30.58 0.71 4.42
N SER A 243 30.67 0.07 5.58
CA SER A 243 31.45 0.54 6.73
C SER A 243 32.42 -0.52 7.23
N ARG A 244 33.71 -0.33 6.92
CA ARG A 244 34.78 -1.16 7.50
C ARG A 244 34.88 -0.96 9.01
N ALA A 245 34.68 0.26 9.51
CA ALA A 245 34.68 0.54 10.93
C ALA A 245 33.62 -0.30 11.68
N LEU A 246 32.41 -0.43 11.12
CA LEU A 246 31.37 -1.26 11.69
C LEU A 246 31.70 -2.76 11.59
N ALA A 247 32.27 -3.19 10.46
CA ALA A 247 32.69 -4.59 10.25
C ALA A 247 33.83 -5.03 11.19
N ASP A 248 34.76 -4.12 11.49
CA ASP A 248 35.95 -4.39 12.29
C ASP A 248 35.77 -4.04 13.78
N ALA A 249 34.61 -3.49 14.17
CA ALA A 249 34.34 -3.01 15.52
C ALA A 249 34.56 -4.06 16.61
N LYS A 250 34.21 -5.33 16.33
CA LYS A 250 34.49 -6.49 17.19
C LYS A 250 34.81 -7.74 16.36
N PRO A 251 35.70 -8.65 16.83
CA PRO A 251 35.88 -9.95 16.21
C PRO A 251 34.58 -10.76 16.25
N PRO A 252 34.15 -11.40 15.14
CA PRO A 252 32.92 -12.17 15.12
C PRO A 252 33.03 -13.43 15.97
N THR A 253 31.99 -13.71 16.73
CA THR A 253 31.89 -14.91 17.57
C THR A 253 31.39 -16.09 16.72
N PRO A 254 32.10 -17.23 16.67
CA PRO A 254 31.64 -18.40 15.94
C PRO A 254 30.33 -18.91 16.55
N PRO A 255 29.38 -19.39 15.73
CA PRO A 255 28.12 -19.89 16.25
C PRO A 255 28.36 -21.12 17.15
N PRO A 256 27.71 -21.21 18.32
CA PRO A 256 27.90 -22.33 19.22
C PRO A 256 27.42 -23.63 18.55
N ILE A 257 28.18 -24.71 18.71
CA ILE A 257 27.80 -26.04 18.21
C ILE A 257 27.17 -26.81 19.37
N GLY A 258 25.87 -27.09 19.25
CA GLY A 258 25.10 -27.87 20.22
C GLY A 258 24.70 -29.24 19.67
N ILE A 259 24.07 -30.07 20.49
CA ILE A 259 23.47 -31.34 20.06
C ILE A 259 21.95 -31.20 20.11
N ASN A 260 21.27 -31.54 19.02
CA ASN A 260 19.81 -31.55 18.97
C ASN A 260 19.26 -32.63 19.93
N PRO A 261 18.45 -32.28 20.94
CA PRO A 261 17.97 -33.27 21.91
C PRO A 261 17.05 -34.35 21.32
N GLY A 262 16.34 -34.03 20.23
CA GLY A 262 15.42 -34.96 19.57
C GLY A 262 16.08 -35.85 18.52
N THR A 263 17.23 -35.45 17.96
CA THR A 263 17.91 -36.21 16.89
C THR A 263 19.31 -36.69 17.26
N GLY A 264 19.90 -36.22 18.37
CA GLY A 264 21.26 -36.54 18.80
C GLY A 264 22.36 -36.02 17.87
N LYS A 265 22.01 -35.23 16.85
CA LYS A 265 22.96 -34.73 15.85
C LYS A 265 23.53 -33.37 16.25
N PRO A 266 24.79 -33.08 15.90
CA PRO A 266 25.32 -31.73 15.97
C PRO A 266 24.42 -30.75 15.21
N GLN A 267 24.12 -29.62 15.83
CA GLN A 267 23.39 -28.51 15.25
C GLN A 267 24.07 -27.20 15.62
N ILE A 268 23.78 -26.16 14.86
CA ILE A 268 24.13 -24.79 15.25
C ILE A 268 23.12 -24.33 16.31
N GLY A 269 23.60 -23.93 17.48
CA GLY A 269 22.79 -23.43 18.62
C GLY A 269 22.54 -24.45 19.74
N ASP A 270 22.52 -23.95 20.98
CA ASP A 270 22.06 -24.67 22.17
C ASP A 270 20.66 -24.15 22.56
N ARG A 271 19.64 -25.00 22.47
CA ARG A 271 18.25 -24.64 22.77
C ARG A 271 17.97 -24.48 24.28
N ASN A 272 18.90 -24.88 25.14
CA ASN A 272 18.67 -24.96 26.58
C ASN A 272 19.25 -23.79 27.38
N ASN A 273 19.93 -22.83 26.74
CA ASN A 273 20.54 -21.68 27.41
C ASN A 273 20.04 -20.32 26.85
N PRO A 274 18.98 -19.73 27.43
CA PRO A 274 18.47 -18.43 27.02
C PRO A 274 19.37 -17.23 27.40
N ALA A 275 20.40 -17.42 28.25
CA ALA A 275 21.34 -16.35 28.63
C ALA A 275 22.45 -16.12 27.59
N THR A 276 22.53 -16.98 26.57
CA THR A 276 23.36 -16.82 25.37
C THR A 276 22.47 -16.49 24.18
N LEU A 277 21.83 -15.32 24.21
CA LEU A 277 21.22 -14.67 23.05
C LEU A 277 22.34 -14.55 22.01
N PRO A 278 22.36 -15.33 20.92
CA PRO A 278 23.64 -15.72 20.32
C PRO A 278 24.40 -14.50 19.82
N GLN A 279 25.52 -14.15 20.45
CA GLN A 279 26.43 -13.08 20.02
C GLN A 279 26.76 -13.21 18.52
N SER A 280 26.80 -14.45 18.01
CA SER A 280 26.95 -14.76 16.57
C SER A 280 25.84 -14.20 15.67
N ASN A 281 24.59 -14.08 16.15
CA ASN A 281 23.50 -13.45 15.41
C ASN A 281 23.71 -11.93 15.34
N CYS A 282 24.00 -11.30 16.49
CA CYS A 282 24.37 -9.88 16.55
C CYS A 282 25.59 -9.57 15.67
N ASP A 283 26.60 -10.45 15.65
CA ASP A 283 27.78 -10.31 14.81
C ASP A 283 27.46 -10.47 13.32
N ARG A 284 26.61 -11.46 12.96
CA ARG A 284 26.15 -11.63 11.58
C ARG A 284 25.39 -10.41 11.10
N ASP A 285 24.47 -9.89 11.91
CA ASP A 285 23.67 -8.73 11.54
C ASP A 285 24.54 -7.48 11.44
N ARG A 286 25.49 -7.28 12.36
CA ARG A 286 26.50 -6.22 12.26
C ARG A 286 27.29 -6.29 10.95
N LEU A 287 27.77 -7.48 10.58
CA LEU A 287 28.51 -7.68 9.33
C LEU A 287 27.62 -7.42 8.10
N ASN A 288 26.34 -7.83 8.12
CA ASN A 288 25.39 -7.53 7.05
C ASN A 288 25.11 -6.02 6.94
N LEU A 289 24.83 -5.35 8.06
CA LEU A 289 24.59 -3.90 8.12
C LEU A 289 25.83 -3.10 7.68
N ALA A 290 27.03 -3.63 7.92
CA ALA A 290 28.28 -3.04 7.48
C ALA A 290 28.50 -3.14 5.96
N GLN A 291 27.80 -4.03 5.25
CA GLN A 291 27.87 -4.16 3.79
C GLN A 291 26.74 -3.43 3.05
N LEU A 292 25.86 -2.72 3.76
CA LEU A 292 24.77 -1.98 3.12
C LEU A 292 25.28 -0.94 2.13
N ASP A 293 24.52 -0.78 1.04
CA ASP A 293 24.67 0.29 0.07
C ASP A 293 23.28 0.89 -0.20
N ASP A 294 22.81 1.68 0.76
CA ASP A 294 21.50 2.30 0.71
C ASP A 294 21.44 3.38 -0.38
N VAL A 295 22.59 3.88 -0.86
CA VAL A 295 22.64 4.76 -2.03
C VAL A 295 22.22 4.00 -3.29
N GLN A 296 22.70 2.77 -3.48
CA GLN A 296 22.26 1.92 -4.58
C GLN A 296 20.78 1.55 -4.42
N GLN A 297 20.35 1.12 -3.24
CA GLN A 297 18.95 0.76 -3.00
C GLN A 297 18.01 1.94 -3.24
N TYR A 298 18.38 3.13 -2.75
CA TYR A 298 17.60 4.34 -2.95
C TYR A 298 17.45 4.70 -4.42
N ARG A 299 18.48 4.52 -5.25
CA ARG A 299 18.36 4.70 -6.71
C ARG A 299 17.39 3.69 -7.33
N GLN A 300 17.42 2.43 -6.88
CA GLN A 300 16.48 1.40 -7.34
C GLN A 300 15.04 1.76 -6.96
N LEU A 301 14.81 2.26 -5.75
CA LEU A 301 13.51 2.78 -5.31
C LEU A 301 13.01 3.91 -6.24
N LEU A 302 13.87 4.87 -6.61
CA LEU A 302 13.50 5.94 -7.55
C LEU A 302 13.11 5.39 -8.92
N ASP A 303 13.88 4.45 -9.46
CA ASP A 303 13.59 3.84 -10.76
C ASP A 303 12.28 3.04 -10.72
N GLU A 304 12.05 2.29 -9.65
CA GLU A 304 10.86 1.48 -9.47
C GLU A 304 9.61 2.34 -9.26
N ALA A 305 9.73 3.45 -8.54
CA ALA A 305 8.65 4.42 -8.34
C ALA A 305 8.22 5.06 -9.67
N ASN A 306 9.19 5.42 -10.49
CA ASN A 306 8.97 5.95 -11.83
C ASN A 306 8.27 4.93 -12.76
N ARG A 307 8.56 3.64 -12.62
CA ARG A 307 7.91 2.55 -13.38
C ARG A 307 6.51 2.26 -12.86
N ALA A 308 6.31 2.36 -11.55
CA ALA A 308 5.03 2.19 -10.90
C ALA A 308 4.08 3.37 -11.11
N ASN A 309 4.54 4.50 -11.64
CA ASN A 309 3.79 5.76 -11.65
C ASN A 309 3.38 6.18 -10.22
N ALA A 310 4.32 6.01 -9.27
CA ALA A 310 4.17 6.34 -7.88
C ALA A 310 4.96 7.62 -7.56
N SER A 311 4.26 8.65 -7.08
CA SER A 311 4.86 9.92 -6.68
C SER A 311 4.98 10.02 -5.17
N PHE A 312 6.19 10.35 -4.69
CA PHE A 312 6.42 10.55 -3.26
C PHE A 312 6.26 12.01 -2.86
N TYR A 313 5.55 12.22 -1.76
CA TYR A 313 5.34 13.50 -1.10
C TYR A 313 5.90 13.43 0.32
N PRO A 314 7.23 13.51 0.49
CA PRO A 314 7.82 13.41 1.81
C PRO A 314 7.52 14.65 2.65
N VAL A 315 7.19 14.46 3.91
CA VAL A 315 6.86 15.51 4.87
C VAL A 315 7.72 15.33 6.11
N ASP A 316 8.58 16.31 6.37
CA ASP A 316 9.37 16.37 7.60
C ASP A 316 8.50 16.94 8.74
N PRO A 317 8.11 16.13 9.73
CA PRO A 317 7.21 16.55 10.80
C PRO A 317 7.89 17.46 11.85
N ARG A 318 9.21 17.65 11.78
CA ARG A 318 9.95 18.60 12.64
C ARG A 318 9.72 20.05 12.23
N GLY A 319 9.27 20.30 11.00
CA GLY A 319 8.97 21.63 10.49
C GLY A 319 10.23 22.35 9.99
N LEU A 320 10.73 23.34 10.75
CA LEU A 320 11.99 24.04 10.49
C LEU A 320 13.06 23.61 11.52
N PRO A 321 13.66 22.41 11.39
CA PRO A 321 14.75 21.98 12.26
C PRO A 321 15.98 22.87 12.04
N VAL A 322 16.64 23.23 13.14
CA VAL A 322 17.94 23.93 13.13
C VAL A 322 19.10 22.95 13.35
N PHE A 323 18.83 21.87 14.09
CA PHE A 323 19.76 20.78 14.38
C PHE A 323 19.10 19.44 14.07
N ASP A 324 19.90 18.43 13.73
CA ASP A 324 19.43 17.04 13.62
C ASP A 324 19.39 16.35 14.98
N SER A 325 20.45 16.53 15.78
CA SER A 325 20.59 15.91 17.10
C SER A 325 19.74 16.60 18.16
N PRO A 326 19.24 15.83 19.16
CA PRO A 326 18.47 16.40 20.24
C PRO A 326 19.38 17.21 21.19
N ILE A 327 18.80 18.19 21.87
CA ILE A 327 19.53 19.15 22.74
C ILE A 327 20.33 18.45 23.85
N ASN A 328 19.88 17.30 24.34
CA ASN A 328 20.51 16.54 25.41
C ASN A 328 21.63 15.59 24.94
N ALA A 329 21.82 15.41 23.63
CA ALA A 329 22.89 14.60 23.05
C ALA A 329 23.44 15.28 21.78
N PRO A 330 24.00 16.49 21.89
CA PRO A 330 24.37 17.29 20.73
C PRO A 330 25.58 16.69 20.01
N LEU A 331 25.48 16.61 18.68
CA LEU A 331 26.63 16.37 17.81
C LEU A 331 27.47 17.65 17.65
N PRO A 332 28.76 17.55 17.26
CA PRO A 332 29.52 18.70 16.80
C PRO A 332 28.75 19.45 15.70
N LEU A 333 28.70 20.79 15.78
CA LEU A 333 27.83 21.61 14.95
C LEU A 333 28.01 21.40 13.44
N ASP A 334 29.25 21.22 12.98
CA ASP A 334 29.58 20.96 11.59
C ASP A 334 29.05 19.61 11.11
N VAL A 335 29.16 18.58 11.95
CA VAL A 335 28.62 17.24 11.71
C VAL A 335 27.09 17.28 11.70
N ASP A 336 26.48 17.91 12.70
CA ASP A 336 25.03 18.01 12.84
C ASP A 336 24.37 18.69 11.63
N VAL A 337 24.92 19.83 11.21
CA VAL A 337 24.44 20.57 10.02
C VAL A 337 24.60 19.74 8.75
N ALA A 338 25.66 18.95 8.64
CA ALA A 338 25.87 18.07 7.48
C ALA A 338 24.83 16.94 7.44
N VAL A 339 24.55 16.31 8.59
CA VAL A 339 23.54 15.26 8.75
C VAL A 339 22.14 15.81 8.42
N LEU A 340 21.76 16.95 8.99
CA LEU A 340 20.48 17.59 8.70
C LEU A 340 20.32 17.91 7.21
N ARG A 341 21.37 18.50 6.61
CA ARG A 341 21.37 18.82 5.18
C ARG A 341 21.21 17.56 4.32
N GLN A 342 21.86 16.46 4.71
CA GLN A 342 21.76 15.20 4.00
C GLN A 342 20.33 14.67 4.02
N ARG A 343 19.67 14.59 5.18
CA ARG A 343 18.27 14.14 5.29
C ARG A 343 17.30 15.01 4.49
N VAL A 344 17.46 16.33 4.56
CA VAL A 344 16.64 17.25 3.75
C VAL A 344 16.88 17.04 2.25
N THR A 345 18.11 16.76 1.85
CA THR A 345 18.49 16.52 0.44
C THR A 345 17.90 15.20 -0.06
N THR A 346 17.89 14.15 0.75
CA THR A 346 17.30 12.86 0.35
C THR A 346 15.80 13.01 0.13
N LEU A 347 15.06 13.64 1.04
CA LEU A 347 13.63 13.90 0.85
C LEU A 347 13.31 14.74 -0.38
N ARG A 348 14.09 15.79 -0.66
CA ARG A 348 13.94 16.59 -1.89
C ARG A 348 14.19 15.75 -3.13
N THR A 349 15.26 14.96 -3.12
CA THR A 349 15.60 14.08 -4.23
C THR A 349 14.47 13.08 -4.48
N LEU A 350 13.88 12.49 -3.44
CA LEU A 350 12.79 11.53 -3.57
C LEU A 350 11.60 12.14 -4.31
N ALA A 351 11.16 13.32 -3.87
CA ALA A 351 10.06 14.05 -4.49
C ALA A 351 10.38 14.48 -5.91
N GLU A 352 11.55 15.08 -6.15
CA GLU A 352 11.96 15.62 -7.45
C GLU A 352 12.09 14.54 -8.53
N TYR A 353 12.55 13.34 -8.15
CA TYR A 353 12.72 12.23 -9.08
C TYR A 353 11.44 11.40 -9.29
N THR A 354 10.38 11.65 -8.52
CA THR A 354 9.11 10.90 -8.61
C THR A 354 7.89 11.80 -8.83
N ASP A 355 8.08 13.03 -9.30
CA ASP A 355 6.99 13.97 -9.60
C ASP A 355 6.13 14.38 -8.41
N GLY A 356 6.72 14.35 -7.22
CA GLY A 356 6.07 14.84 -6.01
C GLY A 356 6.62 16.18 -5.54
N LEU A 357 6.28 16.49 -4.30
CA LEU A 357 6.70 17.71 -3.61
C LEU A 357 7.17 17.36 -2.20
N ALA A 358 8.41 17.73 -1.87
CA ALA A 358 8.95 17.58 -0.53
C ALA A 358 8.57 18.77 0.36
N MET A 359 8.04 18.46 1.54
CA MET A 359 7.73 19.40 2.60
C MET A 359 8.80 19.34 3.67
N VAL A 360 9.82 20.17 3.49
CA VAL A 360 11.01 20.25 4.36
C VAL A 360 11.31 21.71 4.68
N ASN A 361 11.94 21.96 5.82
CA ASN A 361 12.35 23.29 6.28
C ASN A 361 11.19 24.31 6.29
N SER A 362 10.03 23.95 6.85
CA SER A 362 8.87 24.83 6.92
C SER A 362 8.08 24.63 8.21
N ASN A 363 7.79 25.73 8.91
CA ASN A 363 6.89 25.72 10.08
C ASN A 363 5.40 25.80 9.70
N ASP A 364 5.06 25.96 8.41
CA ASP A 364 3.68 25.92 7.93
C ASP A 364 3.36 24.55 7.34
N LEU A 365 3.27 23.53 8.20
CA LEU A 365 2.90 22.17 7.78
C LEU A 365 1.54 22.15 7.08
N ALA A 366 0.57 22.91 7.59
CA ALA A 366 -0.75 23.02 6.98
C ALA A 366 -0.71 23.63 5.58
N GLY A 367 0.12 24.66 5.35
CA GLY A 367 0.34 25.24 4.02
C GLY A 367 1.17 24.38 3.10
N GLY A 368 2.09 23.62 3.66
CA GLY A 368 2.80 22.58 2.94
C GLY A 368 1.87 21.52 2.36
N LEU A 369 1.04 20.95 3.23
CA LEU A 369 0.06 19.95 2.84
C LEU A 369 -1.02 20.54 1.90
N ARG A 370 -1.40 21.82 2.05
CA ARG A 370 -2.23 22.53 1.05
C ARG A 370 -1.58 22.54 -0.34
N ARG A 371 -0.27 22.78 -0.45
CA ARG A 371 0.40 22.70 -1.75
C ARG A 371 0.40 21.28 -2.32
N ILE A 372 0.51 20.26 -1.47
CA ILE A 372 0.35 18.86 -1.89
C ILE A 372 -1.08 18.60 -2.39
N VAL A 373 -2.10 19.14 -1.70
CA VAL A 373 -3.51 19.09 -2.15
C VAL A 373 -3.66 19.69 -3.55
N ASP A 374 -3.18 20.92 -3.73
CA ASP A 374 -3.32 21.66 -4.98
C ASP A 374 -2.65 20.91 -6.13
N ASP A 375 -1.47 20.34 -5.87
CA ASP A 375 -0.72 19.53 -6.80
C ASP A 375 -1.44 18.25 -7.23
N LEU A 376 -2.07 17.56 -6.27
CA LEU A 376 -2.83 16.34 -6.51
C LEU A 376 -4.20 16.61 -7.15
N SER A 377 -4.66 17.86 -7.12
CA SER A 377 -6.01 18.24 -7.56
C SER A 377 -6.05 18.82 -8.97
N SER A 378 -4.95 19.35 -9.51
CA SER A 378 -4.94 19.93 -10.84
C SER A 378 -3.61 19.72 -11.56
N TYR A 379 -3.64 19.02 -12.69
CA TYR A 379 -2.46 18.82 -13.53
C TYR A 379 -2.83 18.59 -14.99
N TYR A 380 -1.84 18.65 -15.86
CA TYR A 380 -1.98 18.32 -17.28
C TYR A 380 -1.28 17.00 -17.56
N LEU A 381 -2.01 16.07 -18.15
CA LEU A 381 -1.47 14.83 -18.67
C LEU A 381 -1.09 15.07 -20.13
N MET A 382 0.17 14.83 -20.46
CA MET A 382 0.69 14.89 -21.82
C MET A 382 1.26 13.55 -22.25
N GLY A 383 1.01 13.17 -23.49
CA GLY A 383 1.53 11.95 -24.09
C GLY A 383 2.23 12.23 -25.40
N PHE A 384 3.40 11.63 -25.61
CA PHE A 384 4.15 11.71 -26.86
C PHE A 384 4.79 10.36 -27.18
N TYR A 385 5.07 10.11 -28.46
CA TYR A 385 5.88 8.96 -28.86
C TYR A 385 7.36 9.34 -28.86
N SER A 386 8.13 8.65 -28.04
CA SER A 386 9.59 8.76 -27.99
C SER A 386 10.19 8.49 -29.37
N THR A 387 11.18 9.32 -29.73
CA THR A 387 12.06 9.09 -30.88
C THR A 387 13.35 8.37 -30.48
N GLY A 388 13.53 8.13 -29.18
CA GLY A 388 14.64 7.41 -28.57
C GLY A 388 14.66 5.91 -28.89
N LYS A 389 15.76 5.25 -28.50
CA LYS A 389 15.93 3.81 -28.67
C LYS A 389 15.41 3.09 -27.43
N LEU A 390 14.86 1.90 -27.62
CA LEU A 390 14.59 0.95 -26.53
C LEU A 390 15.91 0.32 -26.05
N ASP A 391 16.78 1.11 -25.43
CA ASP A 391 18.17 0.73 -25.13
C ASP A 391 18.43 0.47 -23.64
N GLY A 392 17.41 0.56 -22.79
CA GLY A 392 17.57 0.38 -21.35
C GLY A 392 18.19 1.58 -20.63
N LYS A 393 18.41 2.72 -21.31
CA LYS A 393 19.08 3.89 -20.72
C LYS A 393 18.08 4.96 -20.30
N PHE A 394 18.58 5.90 -19.50
CA PHE A 394 17.80 7.04 -19.05
C PHE A 394 17.68 8.09 -20.17
N HIS A 395 16.45 8.44 -20.51
CA HIS A 395 16.10 9.53 -21.40
C HIS A 395 15.56 10.70 -20.58
N SER A 396 16.15 11.86 -20.78
CA SER A 396 15.76 13.09 -20.07
C SER A 396 14.53 13.72 -20.70
N ILE A 397 13.61 14.20 -19.87
CA ILE A 397 12.42 14.95 -20.27
C ILE A 397 12.55 16.37 -19.73
N THR A 398 12.30 17.35 -20.58
CA THR A 398 12.19 18.76 -20.20
C THR A 398 10.89 19.31 -20.72
N VAL A 399 10.06 19.81 -19.81
CA VAL A 399 8.81 20.51 -20.14
C VAL A 399 8.98 22.00 -19.87
N ARG A 400 8.55 22.82 -20.81
CA ARG A 400 8.51 24.27 -20.67
C ARG A 400 7.12 24.78 -21.01
N VAL A 401 6.75 25.90 -20.39
CA VAL A 401 5.55 26.66 -20.74
C VAL A 401 6.00 27.98 -21.35
N LYS A 402 5.43 28.32 -22.51
CA LYS A 402 5.75 29.55 -23.26
C LYS A 402 5.30 30.81 -22.54
N ARG A 403 4.26 30.70 -21.71
CA ARG A 403 3.71 31.83 -20.93
C ARG A 403 4.70 32.27 -19.83
N PRO A 404 5.06 33.56 -19.74
CA PRO A 404 6.09 34.04 -18.82
C PRO A 404 5.63 33.94 -17.34
N GLY A 405 6.60 33.66 -16.46
CA GLY A 405 6.38 33.61 -15.00
C GLY A 405 5.74 32.32 -14.48
N ILE A 406 5.55 31.31 -15.34
CA ILE A 406 5.07 29.98 -14.93
C ILE A 406 6.26 29.09 -14.60
N GLN A 407 6.20 28.51 -13.41
CA GLN A 407 7.11 27.44 -12.97
C GLN A 407 6.46 26.11 -13.32
N VAL A 408 7.21 25.23 -14.00
CA VAL A 408 6.73 23.93 -14.43
C VAL A 408 7.47 22.85 -13.66
N ARG A 409 6.71 21.96 -13.04
CA ARG A 409 7.22 20.70 -12.53
C ARG A 409 6.67 19.56 -13.36
N ALA A 410 7.54 18.64 -13.73
CA ALA A 410 7.25 17.45 -14.52
C ALA A 410 8.41 16.46 -14.33
N ARG A 411 8.21 15.22 -14.74
CA ARG A 411 9.24 14.18 -14.65
C ARG A 411 10.50 14.55 -15.39
N ARG A 412 11.63 14.32 -14.73
CA ARG A 412 12.97 14.61 -15.28
C ARG A 412 13.37 13.66 -16.39
N GLY A 413 12.71 12.53 -16.50
CA GLY A 413 13.00 11.50 -17.50
C GLY A 413 12.40 10.15 -17.15
N TYR A 414 12.83 9.14 -17.89
CA TYR A 414 12.42 7.75 -17.71
C TYR A 414 13.54 6.82 -18.20
N LEU A 415 13.54 5.58 -17.70
CA LEU A 415 14.41 4.54 -18.23
C LEU A 415 13.69 3.86 -19.41
N ALA A 416 14.26 3.91 -20.61
CA ALA A 416 13.68 3.24 -21.78
C ALA A 416 13.59 1.74 -21.52
N ALA A 417 12.49 1.12 -21.96
CA ALA A 417 12.37 -0.34 -21.92
C ALA A 417 13.44 -0.97 -22.83
N THR A 418 13.90 -2.18 -22.49
CA THR A 418 14.66 -2.99 -23.44
C THR A 418 13.70 -3.71 -24.39
N PRO A 419 14.14 -4.17 -25.57
CA PRO A 419 13.25 -4.86 -26.50
C PRO A 419 12.63 -6.12 -25.89
N GLY A 420 13.38 -6.81 -25.02
CA GLY A 420 12.89 -7.97 -24.26
C GLY A 420 11.87 -7.62 -23.16
N ALA A 421 12.07 -6.51 -22.45
CA ALA A 421 11.09 -6.03 -21.46
C ALA A 421 9.80 -5.54 -22.15
N ALA A 422 9.92 -4.87 -23.30
CA ALA A 422 8.79 -4.40 -24.08
C ALA A 422 7.93 -5.55 -24.61
N THR A 423 8.55 -6.64 -25.09
CA THR A 423 7.81 -7.85 -25.50
C THR A 423 7.17 -8.58 -24.33
N ALA A 424 7.84 -8.67 -23.17
CA ALA A 424 7.26 -9.25 -21.97
C ALA A 424 6.05 -8.44 -21.45
N ALA A 425 6.14 -7.11 -21.44
CA ALA A 425 5.04 -6.21 -21.06
C ALA A 425 3.86 -6.28 -22.06
N ALA A 426 4.15 -6.38 -23.36
CA ALA A 426 3.11 -6.59 -24.38
C ALA A 426 2.42 -7.96 -24.23
N ALA A 427 3.18 -9.02 -23.93
CA ALA A 427 2.64 -10.36 -23.67
C ALA A 427 1.77 -10.38 -22.41
N THR A 428 2.19 -9.70 -21.34
CA THR A 428 1.44 -9.58 -20.09
C THR A 428 0.13 -8.81 -20.29
N ARG A 429 0.15 -7.70 -21.03
CA ARG A 429 -1.07 -6.95 -21.38
C ARG A 429 -2.00 -7.74 -22.30
N ALA A 430 -1.44 -8.46 -23.27
CA ALA A 430 -2.24 -9.35 -24.12
C ALA A 430 -2.88 -10.50 -23.31
N ALA A 431 -2.19 -11.03 -22.31
CA ALA A 431 -2.74 -12.03 -21.38
C ALA A 431 -3.82 -11.44 -20.46
N ALA A 432 -3.63 -10.22 -19.95
CA ALA A 432 -4.62 -9.49 -19.15
C ALA A 432 -5.86 -9.06 -19.97
N ALA A 433 -5.72 -8.92 -21.28
CA ALA A 433 -6.80 -8.58 -22.22
C ALA A 433 -7.57 -9.80 -22.75
N MET A 434 -7.23 -11.04 -22.36
CA MET A 434 -8.01 -12.23 -22.75
C MET A 434 -9.30 -12.37 -21.91
N PRO A 435 -10.44 -12.83 -22.50
CA PRO A 435 -11.75 -12.38 -22.04
C PRO A 435 -12.39 -13.30 -20.98
N ALA A 436 -12.93 -12.66 -19.94
CA ALA A 436 -14.14 -12.96 -19.14
C ALA A 436 -14.34 -14.34 -18.46
N LYS A 437 -13.85 -15.46 -19.01
CA LYS A 437 -14.06 -16.80 -18.45
C LYS A 437 -13.20 -17.10 -17.22
N ALA A 438 -11.95 -16.63 -17.19
CA ALA A 438 -11.07 -16.78 -16.03
C ALA A 438 -11.56 -15.91 -14.85
N ASN A 439 -12.10 -14.72 -15.11
CA ASN A 439 -12.71 -13.88 -14.09
C ASN A 439 -14.01 -14.51 -13.54
N ALA A 440 -14.78 -15.21 -14.36
CA ALA A 440 -15.97 -15.94 -13.90
C ALA A 440 -15.61 -17.14 -13.01
N GLU A 441 -14.54 -17.89 -13.31
CA GLU A 441 -14.05 -18.97 -12.45
C GLU A 441 -13.40 -18.44 -11.16
N ALA A 442 -12.61 -17.37 -11.23
CA ALA A 442 -12.03 -16.74 -10.04
C ALA A 442 -13.13 -16.19 -9.11
N VAL A 443 -14.16 -15.53 -9.67
CA VAL A 443 -15.33 -15.05 -8.91
C VAL A 443 -16.16 -16.23 -8.38
N ALA A 444 -16.27 -17.36 -9.10
CA ALA A 444 -16.97 -18.55 -8.63
C ALA A 444 -16.23 -19.28 -7.49
N VAL A 445 -14.90 -19.36 -7.56
CA VAL A 445 -14.07 -19.91 -6.48
C VAL A 445 -14.09 -18.96 -5.28
N GLU A 446 -13.98 -17.66 -5.49
CA GLU A 446 -13.98 -16.66 -4.43
C GLU A 446 -15.35 -16.53 -3.74
N SER A 447 -16.46 -16.65 -4.47
CA SER A 447 -17.80 -16.73 -3.87
C SER A 447 -18.04 -18.04 -3.11
N ALA A 448 -17.38 -19.13 -3.50
CA ALA A 448 -17.39 -20.39 -2.74
C ALA A 448 -16.52 -20.32 -1.46
N VAL A 449 -15.49 -19.47 -1.44
CA VAL A 449 -14.54 -19.33 -0.30
C VAL A 449 -14.89 -18.13 0.60
N ALA A 450 -15.63 -17.13 0.12
CA ALA A 450 -16.06 -15.95 0.88
C ALA A 450 -16.77 -16.26 2.22
N PRO A 451 -17.58 -17.32 2.36
CA PRO A 451 -18.12 -17.72 3.65
C PRO A 451 -17.04 -18.10 4.67
N LEU A 452 -15.88 -18.60 4.23
CA LEU A 452 -14.75 -18.99 5.09
C LEU A 452 -14.06 -17.78 5.72
N ALA A 453 -14.06 -16.61 5.06
CA ALA A 453 -13.53 -15.37 5.61
C ALA A 453 -14.38 -14.80 6.76
N GLY A 454 -15.68 -15.12 6.80
CA GLY A 454 -16.56 -14.80 7.92
C GLY A 454 -16.19 -15.52 9.23
N TYR A 455 -15.44 -16.64 9.17
CA TYR A 455 -15.00 -17.37 10.35
C TYR A 455 -13.77 -16.76 11.03
N MET A 456 -13.11 -15.76 10.42
CA MET A 456 -11.92 -15.10 10.98
C MET A 456 -12.22 -13.84 11.81
N ARG A 457 -13.46 -13.36 11.85
CA ARG A 457 -13.87 -12.32 12.82
C ARG A 457 -14.33 -12.98 14.12
N GLU A 458 -13.80 -12.54 15.26
CA GLU A 458 -14.32 -12.93 16.57
C GLU A 458 -15.64 -12.19 16.85
N GLU A 459 -16.74 -12.75 16.33
CA GLU A 459 -18.08 -12.28 16.67
C GLU A 459 -18.48 -12.78 18.08
N PRO A 460 -19.18 -11.97 18.90
CA PRO A 460 -19.61 -12.37 20.25
C PRO A 460 -20.48 -13.62 20.29
N LEU A 461 -21.27 -13.86 19.24
CA LEU A 461 -22.09 -15.05 19.03
C LEU A 461 -22.14 -15.39 17.54
N ARG A 462 -21.66 -16.58 17.18
CA ARG A 462 -21.78 -17.16 15.84
C ARG A 462 -23.05 -17.99 15.76
N VAL A 463 -23.76 -17.92 14.65
CA VAL A 463 -25.02 -18.63 14.44
C VAL A 463 -25.00 -19.31 13.08
N GLN A 464 -25.31 -20.60 13.06
CA GLN A 464 -25.59 -21.36 11.84
C GLN A 464 -27.00 -21.90 11.91
N ALA A 465 -27.72 -21.81 10.79
CA ALA A 465 -29.07 -22.35 10.66
C ALA A 465 -29.13 -23.29 9.46
N ALA A 466 -29.74 -24.45 9.67
CA ALA A 466 -29.99 -25.42 8.62
C ALA A 466 -31.48 -25.78 8.63
N ALA A 467 -32.11 -25.77 7.46
CA ALA A 467 -33.49 -26.19 7.29
C ALA A 467 -33.54 -27.58 6.65
N GLY A 468 -34.43 -28.44 7.14
CA GLY A 468 -34.75 -29.72 6.53
C GLY A 468 -36.25 -29.82 6.27
N TRP A 469 -36.58 -30.42 5.13
CA TRP A 469 -37.95 -30.50 4.62
C TRP A 469 -38.38 -31.95 4.58
N LYS A 470 -39.58 -32.26 5.07
CA LYS A 470 -40.25 -33.52 4.76
C LYS A 470 -41.22 -33.28 3.62
N SER A 471 -40.96 -33.88 2.46
CA SER A 471 -41.90 -33.89 1.34
C SER A 471 -43.00 -34.94 1.58
N GLY A 472 -44.25 -34.59 1.30
CA GLY A 472 -45.42 -35.44 1.53
C GLY A 472 -46.73 -34.65 1.45
N ALA A 473 -47.86 -35.31 1.74
CA ALA A 473 -49.21 -34.69 1.66
C ALA A 473 -49.43 -33.48 2.60
N ALA A 474 -48.58 -33.33 3.61
CA ALA A 474 -48.48 -32.14 4.47
C ALA A 474 -47.00 -31.78 4.63
N PRO A 475 -46.44 -30.89 3.78
CA PRO A 475 -45.03 -30.52 3.85
C PRO A 475 -44.75 -29.79 5.17
N SER A 476 -43.68 -30.19 5.86
CA SER A 476 -43.23 -29.55 7.11
C SER A 476 -41.74 -29.26 7.04
N ALA A 477 -41.36 -28.04 7.41
CA ALA A 477 -39.97 -27.63 7.57
C ALA A 477 -39.59 -27.66 9.06
N ALA A 478 -38.44 -28.24 9.38
CA ALA A 478 -37.77 -28.07 10.67
C ALA A 478 -36.51 -27.23 10.47
N LEU A 479 -36.29 -26.26 11.34
CA LEU A 479 -35.07 -25.46 11.35
C LEU A 479 -34.22 -25.86 12.56
N TRP A 480 -32.97 -26.26 12.32
CA TRP A 480 -31.98 -26.41 13.37
C TRP A 480 -31.09 -25.18 13.38
N VAL A 481 -30.93 -24.59 14.56
CA VAL A 481 -30.05 -23.44 14.77
C VAL A 481 -29.01 -23.84 15.79
N GLU A 482 -27.74 -23.69 15.41
CA GLU A 482 -26.59 -23.89 16.26
C GLU A 482 -25.91 -22.54 16.51
N GLY A 483 -25.66 -22.22 17.77
CA GLY A 483 -24.96 -21.00 18.15
C GLY A 483 -23.72 -21.30 18.95
N GLU A 484 -22.66 -20.53 18.76
CA GLU A 484 -21.39 -20.64 19.48
C GLU A 484 -20.92 -19.25 19.96
N LEU A 485 -20.67 -19.10 21.25
CA LEU A 485 -20.13 -17.89 21.86
C LEU A 485 -18.66 -17.68 21.45
N GLY A 486 -18.27 -16.43 21.17
CA GLY A 486 -16.90 -16.07 20.80
C GLY A 486 -15.85 -16.39 21.88
N GLY A 487 -14.57 -16.48 21.48
CA GLY A 487 -13.45 -16.87 22.35
C GLY A 487 -13.36 -16.06 23.66
N ASP A 488 -13.58 -14.76 23.59
CA ASP A 488 -13.56 -13.83 24.72
C ASP A 488 -14.65 -14.09 25.77
N ALA A 489 -15.78 -14.69 25.40
CA ALA A 489 -16.83 -15.04 26.34
C ALA A 489 -16.32 -16.05 27.39
N THR A 490 -15.33 -16.88 27.04
CA THR A 490 -14.70 -17.81 27.97
C THR A 490 -13.81 -17.12 29.00
N LEU A 491 -13.40 -15.87 28.79
CA LEU A 491 -12.58 -15.10 29.74
C LEU A 491 -13.44 -14.38 30.81
N ILE A 492 -14.74 -14.25 30.57
CA ILE A 492 -15.65 -13.49 31.43
C ILE A 492 -16.43 -14.45 32.34
N ALA A 493 -16.23 -14.34 33.65
CA ALA A 493 -16.75 -15.28 34.66
C ALA A 493 -18.26 -15.55 34.55
N ARG A 494 -19.08 -14.51 34.29
CA ARG A 494 -20.56 -14.63 34.20
C ARG A 494 -21.07 -15.57 33.11
N TRP A 495 -20.27 -15.83 32.06
CA TRP A 495 -20.64 -16.78 31.00
C TRP A 495 -20.25 -18.22 31.33
N ARG A 496 -19.25 -18.42 32.22
CA ARG A 496 -18.82 -19.75 32.66
C ARG A 496 -19.84 -20.43 33.56
N GLU A 497 -20.67 -19.66 34.26
CA GLU A 497 -21.70 -20.13 35.20
C GLU A 497 -22.96 -20.66 34.49
N GLY A 498 -23.03 -20.55 33.16
CA GLY A 498 -24.18 -20.91 32.34
C GLY A 498 -24.93 -19.69 31.82
N ALA A 499 -25.64 -19.86 30.71
CA ALA A 499 -26.40 -18.78 30.06
C ALA A 499 -27.66 -19.32 29.40
N ASP A 500 -28.56 -18.44 28.99
CA ASP A 500 -29.72 -18.78 28.19
C ASP A 500 -29.59 -18.18 26.79
N ALA A 501 -29.80 -18.99 25.76
CA ALA A 501 -29.96 -18.53 24.39
C ALA A 501 -31.43 -18.49 24.00
N THR A 502 -31.82 -17.45 23.27
CA THR A 502 -33.13 -17.32 22.64
C THR A 502 -32.93 -17.25 21.14
N VAL A 503 -33.68 -18.06 20.40
CA VAL A 503 -33.71 -18.05 18.94
C VAL A 503 -35.12 -17.70 18.48
N THR A 504 -35.22 -16.82 17.49
CA THR A 504 -36.48 -16.37 16.89
C THR A 504 -36.38 -16.47 15.38
N ILE A 505 -37.50 -16.80 14.75
CA ILE A 505 -37.68 -16.77 13.30
C ILE A 505 -38.77 -15.76 13.00
N THR A 506 -38.49 -14.82 12.11
CA THR A 506 -39.49 -13.90 11.57
C THR A 506 -39.58 -14.01 10.06
N ASP A 507 -40.73 -13.66 9.49
CA ASP A 507 -40.80 -13.34 8.06
C ASP A 507 -40.11 -12.00 7.76
N THR A 508 -40.01 -11.63 6.49
CA THR A 508 -39.40 -10.37 6.04
C THR A 508 -40.21 -9.13 6.43
N ALA A 509 -41.49 -9.28 6.78
CA ALA A 509 -42.33 -8.22 7.33
C ALA A 509 -42.14 -8.05 8.85
N GLY A 510 -41.34 -8.92 9.49
CA GLY A 510 -41.05 -8.89 10.92
C GLY A 510 -42.04 -9.64 11.80
N ASN A 511 -43.00 -10.38 11.22
CA ASN A 511 -43.92 -11.21 11.99
C ASN A 511 -43.21 -12.44 12.53
N MET A 512 -43.37 -12.72 13.82
CA MET A 512 -42.73 -13.87 14.48
C MET A 512 -43.44 -15.18 14.14
N LEU A 513 -42.67 -16.14 13.61
CA LEU A 513 -43.15 -17.45 13.16
C LEU A 513 -42.84 -18.56 14.19
N ALA A 514 -41.72 -18.43 14.92
CA ALA A 514 -41.36 -19.33 16.00
C ALA A 514 -40.33 -18.69 16.93
N THR A 515 -40.31 -19.14 18.18
CA THR A 515 -39.23 -18.86 19.12
C THR A 515 -38.93 -20.08 19.98
N ALA A 516 -37.68 -20.23 20.39
CA ALA A 516 -37.28 -21.21 21.37
C ALA A 516 -36.19 -20.64 22.27
N ARG A 517 -36.19 -21.09 23.52
CA ARG A 517 -35.15 -20.78 24.51
C ARG A 517 -34.44 -22.07 24.88
N VAL A 518 -33.12 -22.01 24.95
CA VAL A 518 -32.26 -23.16 25.29
C VAL A 518 -31.18 -22.72 26.27
N ALA A 519 -30.94 -23.54 27.30
CA ALA A 519 -29.87 -23.29 28.24
C ALA A 519 -28.52 -23.68 27.62
N ILE A 520 -27.53 -22.80 27.76
CA ILE A 520 -26.11 -23.07 27.53
C ILE A 520 -25.55 -23.60 28.84
N ALA A 521 -25.22 -24.90 28.88
CA ALA A 521 -24.72 -25.54 30.07
C ALA A 521 -23.41 -24.91 30.58
N GLN A 522 -23.15 -25.02 31.88
CA GLN A 522 -21.92 -24.54 32.51
C GLN A 522 -20.68 -25.11 31.79
N GLY A 523 -19.75 -24.24 31.41
CA GLY A 523 -18.53 -24.63 30.67
C GLY A 523 -18.75 -24.99 29.19
N SER A 524 -19.99 -25.02 28.70
CA SER A 524 -20.27 -25.09 27.27
C SER A 524 -20.19 -23.71 26.64
N ARG A 525 -19.81 -23.65 25.37
CA ARG A 525 -19.81 -22.43 24.56
C ARG A 525 -20.78 -22.48 23.40
N SER A 526 -21.49 -23.59 23.21
CA SER A 526 -22.44 -23.75 22.13
C SER A 526 -23.81 -24.23 22.60
N PHE A 527 -24.82 -23.95 21.78
CA PHE A 527 -26.17 -24.46 21.93
C PHE A 527 -26.71 -24.91 20.58
N ARG A 528 -27.67 -25.84 20.62
CA ARG A 528 -28.45 -26.25 19.46
C ARG A 528 -29.92 -26.25 19.82
N VAL A 529 -30.74 -25.74 18.91
CA VAL A 529 -32.20 -25.76 19.05
C VAL A 529 -32.86 -26.17 17.74
N ALA A 530 -33.94 -26.94 17.84
CA ALA A 530 -34.81 -27.27 16.72
C ALA A 530 -36.10 -26.46 16.86
N LEU A 531 -36.47 -25.74 15.80
CA LEU A 531 -37.68 -24.93 15.70
C LEU A 531 -38.63 -25.59 14.71
N SER A 532 -39.91 -25.64 15.07
CA SER A 532 -41.00 -26.11 14.21
C SER A 532 -42.06 -25.00 14.12
N PRO A 533 -41.94 -24.08 13.15
CA PRO A 533 -42.85 -22.95 13.00
C PRO A 533 -44.29 -23.37 12.72
N SER A 534 -45.24 -22.59 13.23
CA SER A 534 -46.67 -22.74 12.94
C SER A 534 -47.24 -21.37 12.57
N PRO A 535 -47.71 -21.16 11.32
CA PRO A 535 -47.85 -22.14 10.23
C PRO A 535 -46.50 -22.64 9.67
N ALA A 536 -46.54 -23.77 8.95
CA ALA A 536 -45.35 -24.38 8.35
C ALA A 536 -44.67 -23.40 7.37
N LEU A 537 -43.33 -23.38 7.38
CA LEU A 537 -42.56 -22.53 6.47
C LEU A 537 -42.81 -22.94 5.01
N THR A 538 -42.97 -21.94 4.16
CA THR A 538 -43.03 -22.09 2.70
C THR A 538 -41.67 -21.74 2.09
N SER A 539 -41.51 -21.87 0.78
CA SER A 539 -40.32 -21.33 0.11
C SER A 539 -40.34 -19.79 0.22
N GLY A 540 -39.23 -19.20 0.64
CA GLY A 540 -39.11 -17.75 0.85
C GLY A 540 -37.89 -17.39 1.71
N GLU A 541 -37.72 -16.08 1.92
CA GLU A 541 -36.69 -15.55 2.82
C GLU A 541 -37.24 -15.41 4.25
N TYR A 542 -36.41 -15.78 5.21
CA TYR A 542 -36.73 -15.71 6.63
C TYR A 542 -35.54 -15.15 7.40
N VAL A 543 -35.81 -14.43 8.49
CA VAL A 543 -34.77 -13.89 9.35
C VAL A 543 -34.71 -14.73 10.62
N VAL A 544 -33.53 -15.31 10.87
CA VAL A 544 -33.23 -16.02 12.11
C VAL A 544 -32.40 -15.09 12.99
N ARG A 545 -32.89 -14.80 14.20
CA ARG A 545 -32.13 -14.04 15.20
C ARG A 545 -31.88 -14.92 16.41
N ALA A 546 -30.64 -14.98 16.86
CA ALA A 546 -30.28 -15.61 18.12
C ALA A 546 -29.57 -14.60 19.03
N GLY A 547 -29.86 -14.67 20.32
CA GLY A 547 -29.18 -13.88 21.34
C GLY A 547 -28.96 -14.74 22.58
N ALA A 548 -27.87 -14.49 23.31
CA ALA A 548 -27.55 -15.19 24.54
C ALA A 548 -27.48 -14.21 25.71
N ARG A 549 -27.81 -14.68 26.92
CA ARG A 549 -27.85 -13.87 28.14
C ARG A 549 -27.40 -14.70 29.35
N SER A 550 -26.43 -14.20 30.11
CA SER A 550 -26.05 -14.74 31.43
C SER A 550 -26.98 -14.24 32.54
N GLY A 551 -27.17 -15.02 33.61
CA GLY A 551 -28.16 -14.77 34.67
C GLY A 551 -27.93 -13.50 35.51
N ASP A 552 -29.01 -12.73 35.73
CA ASP A 552 -29.29 -11.55 36.59
C ASP A 552 -28.26 -10.40 36.71
N THR A 553 -28.56 -9.09 36.55
CA THR A 553 -29.75 -8.28 36.23
C THR A 553 -29.28 -6.92 35.67
N ALA A 554 -30.12 -6.29 34.83
CA ALA A 554 -30.12 -4.87 34.44
C ALA A 554 -28.87 -4.28 33.74
N THR A 555 -28.75 -4.50 32.43
CA THR A 555 -28.50 -3.42 31.44
C THR A 555 -28.66 -4.01 30.05
N SER A 556 -29.66 -3.54 29.31
CA SER A 556 -29.80 -3.84 27.89
C SER A 556 -28.71 -3.11 27.11
N VAL A 557 -27.94 -3.82 26.31
CA VAL A 557 -27.18 -3.24 25.19
C VAL A 557 -27.80 -3.82 23.91
N PRO A 558 -28.25 -2.98 22.97
CA PRO A 558 -28.81 -3.44 21.69
C PRO A 558 -27.80 -4.16 20.82
#